data_AF-A0AAF0TLX9-F1
#
_entry.id   AF-A0AAF0TLX9-F1
#
_cell.length_a   1.000
_cell.length_b   1.000
_cell.length_c   1.000
_cell.angle_alpha   90.00
_cell.angle_beta   90.00
_cell.angle_gamma   90.00
#
_symmetry.space_group_name_H-M   'P 1'
#
loop_
_entity.id
_entity.type
_entity.pdbx_description
1 polymer ?
#
loop_
_entity_poly.entity_id
_entity_poly.type
_entity_poly.pdbx_seq_one_letter_code
_entity_poly.pdbx_strand_id
1 'polypeptide(L)'
;MFVIVFIDDILIYSRSEDDHTNHLRIVLQVLKDQQLFAKFSKCEFWLIYVAFLGHIASGKGIEVDPKKTDAVKSWPRPLCLSDIRSFLGLDGYCRRFFEGFSLIASP
;
A
#
# COMPACT_ATOMS: atom_id res chain seq x y z
N MET A 1 18.16 0.54 -0.61
CA MET A 1 17.10 -0.31 -1.19
C MET A 1 16.12 0.63 -1.90
N PHE A 2 15.72 0.34 -3.15
CA PHE A 2 14.85 1.20 -3.98
C PHE A 2 13.68 0.44 -4.61
N VAL A 3 13.52 -0.84 -4.24
CA VAL A 3 12.48 -1.74 -4.74
C VAL A 3 11.82 -2.42 -3.54
N ILE A 4 10.49 -2.55 -3.57
CA ILE A 4 9.71 -3.44 -2.71
C ILE A 4 8.98 -4.42 -3.63
N VAL A 5 9.05 -5.70 -3.30
CA VAL A 5 8.37 -6.76 -4.05
C VAL A 5 7.41 -7.47 -3.11
N PHE A 6 6.17 -7.64 -3.55
CA PHE A 6 5.16 -8.42 -2.86
C PHE A 6 4.42 -9.29 -3.87
N ILE A 7 4.74 -10.59 -3.88
CA ILE A 7 4.19 -11.55 -4.85
C ILE A 7 4.41 -11.07 -6.29
N ASP A 8 3.38 -10.54 -6.95
CA ASP A 8 3.38 -10.04 -8.32
C ASP A 8 3.50 -8.51 -8.43
N ASP A 9 3.38 -7.79 -7.31
CA ASP A 9 3.46 -6.33 -7.27
C ASP A 9 4.87 -5.85 -6.96
N ILE A 10 5.41 -4.97 -7.83
CA ILE A 10 6.74 -4.37 -7.69
C ILE A 10 6.60 -2.85 -7.59
N LEU A 11 7.04 -2.29 -6.46
CA LEU A 11 7.14 -0.85 -6.25
C LEU A 11 8.59 -0.40 -6.39
N ILE A 12 8.83 0.57 -7.26
CA ILE A 12 10.14 1.20 -7.48
C ILE A 12 10.03 2.67 -7.04
N TYR A 13 10.93 3.12 -6.18
CA TYR A 13 10.94 4.51 -5.70
C TYR A 13 12.36 5.09 -5.75
N SER A 14 12.48 6.40 -5.90
CA SER A 14 13.76 7.07 -6.15
C SER A 14 13.74 8.51 -5.66
N ARG A 15 14.92 9.10 -5.45
CA ARG A 15 15.04 10.48 -4.96
C ARG A 15 15.01 11.53 -6.07
N SER A 16 15.41 11.15 -7.29
CA SER A 16 15.41 11.99 -8.50
C SER A 16 14.89 11.20 -9.70
N GLU A 17 14.54 11.91 -10.78
CA GLU A 17 14.11 11.31 -12.03
C GLU A 17 15.24 10.53 -12.74
N ASP A 18 16.48 11.04 -12.65
CA ASP A 18 17.65 10.35 -13.19
C ASP A 18 17.89 9.01 -12.47
N ASP A 19 17.81 9.01 -11.14
CA ASP A 19 17.89 7.79 -10.34
C ASP A 19 16.74 6.84 -10.72
N HIS A 20 15.53 7.38 -10.89
CA HIS A 20 14.36 6.58 -11.23
C HIS A 20 14.50 5.88 -12.59
N THR A 21 15.03 6.59 -13.59
CA THR A 21 15.34 6.02 -14.91
C THR A 21 16.31 4.84 -14.77
N ASN A 22 17.36 5.01 -13.98
CA ASN A 22 18.37 3.96 -13.78
C ASN A 22 17.79 2.77 -13.01
N HIS A 23 17.02 3.01 -11.95
CA HIS A 23 16.36 1.97 -11.18
C HIS A 23 15.34 1.18 -12.02
N LEU A 24 14.53 1.85 -12.83
CA LEU A 24 13.62 1.20 -13.79
C LEU A 24 14.39 0.30 -14.75
N ARG A 25 15.48 0.80 -15.33
CA ARG A 25 16.32 0.01 -16.25
C ARG A 25 16.84 -1.25 -15.58
N ILE A 26 17.33 -1.16 -14.34
CA ILE A 26 17.83 -2.31 -13.58
C ILE A 26 16.72 -3.33 -13.35
N VAL A 27 15.55 -2.90 -12.83
CA VAL A 27 14.46 -3.82 -12.51
C VAL A 27 13.89 -4.49 -13.76
N LEU A 28 13.66 -3.73 -14.83
CA LEU A 28 13.17 -4.28 -16.09
C LEU A 28 14.18 -5.24 -16.73
N GLN A 29 15.49 -4.98 -16.58
CA GLN A 29 16.52 -5.90 -17.04
C GLN A 29 16.48 -7.22 -16.25
N VAL A 30 16.35 -7.18 -14.93
CA VAL A 30 16.20 -8.40 -14.11
C VAL A 30 14.95 -9.18 -14.50
N LEU A 31 13.81 -8.51 -14.69
CA LEU A 31 12.59 -9.17 -15.15
C LEU A 31 12.79 -9.86 -16.49
N LYS A 32 13.45 -9.19 -17.45
CA LYS A 32 13.77 -9.75 -18.76
C LYS A 32 14.69 -10.97 -18.66
N ASP A 33 15.75 -10.89 -17.86
CA ASP A 33 16.73 -11.97 -17.70
C ASP A 33 16.11 -13.20 -17.03
N GLN A 34 15.13 -13.00 -16.15
CA GLN A 34 14.38 -14.06 -15.48
C GLN A 34 13.12 -14.51 -16.25
N GLN A 35 12.89 -13.99 -17.47
CA GLN A 35 11.69 -14.26 -18.27
C GLN A 35 10.37 -13.99 -17.54
N LEU A 36 10.35 -12.96 -16.70
CA LEU A 36 9.16 -12.44 -16.03
C LEU A 36 8.59 -11.27 -16.81
N PHE A 37 7.28 -11.28 -17.05
CA PHE A 37 6.61 -10.28 -17.89
C PHE A 37 5.59 -9.48 -17.09
N ALA A 38 5.79 -8.17 -17.03
CA ALA A 38 4.82 -7.25 -16.46
C ALA A 38 3.74 -6.91 -17.50
N LYS A 39 2.47 -6.89 -17.07
CA LYS A 39 1.36 -6.46 -17.92
C LYS A 39 1.34 -4.93 -18.00
N PHE A 40 1.75 -4.36 -19.13
CA PHE A 40 1.84 -2.90 -19.31
C PHE A 40 0.57 -2.14 -18.93
N SER A 41 -0.62 -2.69 -19.23
CA SER A 41 -1.91 -2.07 -18.88
C SER A 41 -2.20 -2.00 -17.37
N LYS A 42 -1.36 -2.60 -16.52
CA LYS A 42 -1.42 -2.57 -15.06
C LYS A 42 -0.22 -1.82 -14.44
N CYS A 43 0.72 -1.36 -15.25
CA CYS A 43 1.89 -0.65 -14.77
C CYS A 43 1.62 0.85 -14.77
N GLU A 44 2.07 1.52 -13.71
CA GLU A 44 2.02 2.97 -13.57
C GLU A 44 3.44 3.50 -13.43
N PHE A 45 3.77 4.57 -14.15
CA PHE A 45 5.13 5.13 -14.20
C PHE A 45 5.10 6.64 -13.97
N TRP A 46 6.20 7.20 -13.47
CA TRP A 46 6.40 8.63 -13.28
C TRP A 46 5.34 9.30 -12.38
N LEU A 47 4.94 8.59 -11.33
CA LEU A 47 3.99 9.11 -10.36
C LEU A 47 4.71 9.63 -9.10
N ILE A 48 4.25 10.77 -8.61
CA ILE A 48 4.70 11.36 -7.33
C ILE A 48 3.99 10.71 -6.12
N TYR A 49 2.89 10.00 -6.37
CA TYR A 49 2.17 9.16 -5.41
C TYR A 49 1.65 7.90 -6.13
N VAL A 50 1.72 6.74 -5.48
CA VAL A 50 1.23 5.48 -6.07
C VAL A 50 0.54 4.63 -5.02
N ALA A 51 -0.59 4.02 -5.39
CA ALA A 51 -1.28 3.08 -4.53
C ALA A 51 -0.58 1.71 -4.61
N PHE A 52 -0.13 1.19 -3.47
CA PHE A 52 0.57 -0.10 -3.38
C PHE A 52 0.05 -0.87 -2.17
N LEU A 53 -0.55 -2.05 -2.41
CA LEU A 53 -1.12 -2.93 -1.38
C LEU A 53 -2.10 -2.25 -0.41
N GLY A 54 -2.84 -1.23 -0.90
CA GLY A 54 -3.79 -0.46 -0.11
C GLY A 54 -3.19 0.65 0.75
N HIS A 55 -1.91 0.97 0.53
CA HIS A 55 -1.24 2.15 1.03
C HIS A 55 -0.95 3.12 -0.13
N ILE A 56 -0.75 4.39 0.17
CA ILE A 56 -0.26 5.39 -0.77
C ILE A 56 1.21 5.65 -0.45
N ALA A 57 2.10 5.26 -1.34
CA ALA A 57 3.51 5.62 -1.25
C ALA A 57 3.73 6.99 -1.91
N SER A 58 4.40 7.90 -1.20
CA SER A 58 4.77 9.23 -1.71
C SER A 58 6.19 9.61 -1.28
N GLY A 59 6.70 10.73 -1.77
CA GLY A 59 7.98 11.31 -1.32
C GLY A 59 8.04 11.65 0.18
N LYS A 60 6.89 11.71 0.88
CA LYS A 60 6.81 11.94 2.33
C LYS A 60 6.82 10.65 3.15
N GLY A 61 6.62 9.49 2.52
CA GLY A 61 6.51 8.20 3.18
C GLY A 61 5.28 7.40 2.73
N ILE A 62 4.91 6.40 3.53
CA ILE A 62 3.76 5.54 3.29
C ILE A 62 2.57 6.09 4.09
N GLU A 63 1.55 6.56 3.40
CA GLU A 63 0.29 7.02 3.96
C GLU A 63 -0.79 5.94 3.73
N VAL A 64 -1.81 5.88 4.58
CA VAL A 64 -2.97 5.00 4.36
C VAL A 64 -3.88 5.64 3.32
N ASP A 65 -4.43 4.84 2.39
CA ASP A 65 -5.37 5.33 1.38
C ASP A 65 -6.56 6.06 2.06
N PRO A 66 -6.80 7.34 1.73
CA PRO A 66 -7.93 8.12 2.24
C PRO A 66 -9.27 7.40 2.08
N LYS A 67 -9.44 6.64 0.99
CA LYS A 67 -10.67 5.86 0.74
C LYS A 67 -10.92 4.78 1.80
N LYS A 68 -9.85 4.19 2.36
CA LYS A 68 -9.96 3.23 3.47
C LYS A 68 -10.22 3.92 4.79
N THR A 69 -9.62 5.09 5.05
CA THR A 69 -9.98 5.89 6.23
C THR A 69 -11.41 6.40 6.17
N ASP A 70 -11.93 6.72 4.99
CA ASP A 70 -13.32 7.16 4.81
C ASP A 70 -14.31 6.01 5.03
N ALA A 71 -13.98 4.78 4.61
CA ALA A 71 -14.77 3.60 4.92
C ALA A 71 -14.86 3.33 6.43
N VAL A 72 -13.78 3.58 7.18
CA VAL A 72 -13.79 3.48 8.66
C VAL A 72 -14.59 4.62 9.29
N LYS A 73 -14.40 5.87 8.82
CA LYS A 73 -15.13 7.05 9.33
C LYS A 73 -16.64 6.97 9.05
N SER A 74 -17.03 6.40 7.92
CA SER A 74 -18.43 6.25 7.50
C SER A 74 -19.07 4.96 8.00
N TRP A 75 -18.34 4.13 8.76
CA TRP A 75 -18.87 2.88 9.27
C TRP A 75 -20.03 3.16 10.24
N PRO A 76 -21.23 2.60 10.00
CA PRO A 76 -22.36 2.81 10.88
C PRO A 76 -22.05 2.21 12.25
N ARG A 77 -22.52 2.86 13.33
CA ARG A 77 -22.34 2.35 14.69
C ARG A 77 -22.82 0.89 14.74
N PRO A 78 -21.94 -0.07 15.04
CA PRO A 78 -22.34 -1.47 15.06
C PRO A 78 -23.38 -1.71 16.14
N LEU A 79 -24.47 -2.39 15.79
CA LEU A 79 -25.62 -2.62 16.68
C LEU A 79 -25.67 -4.06 17.21
N CYS A 80 -24.89 -4.97 16.62
CA CYS A 80 -24.85 -6.37 17.03
C CYS A 80 -23.45 -6.97 17.00
N LEU A 81 -23.30 -8.13 17.63
CA LEU A 81 -22.02 -8.84 17.77
C LEU A 81 -21.38 -9.23 16.43
N SER A 82 -22.16 -9.47 15.36
CA SER A 82 -21.60 -9.73 14.03
C SER A 82 -21.00 -8.48 13.39
N ASP A 83 -21.60 -7.32 13.64
CA ASP A 83 -21.10 -6.03 13.13
C ASP A 83 -19.80 -5.65 13.84
N ILE A 84 -19.72 -5.90 15.15
CA ILE A 84 -18.50 -5.71 15.95
C ILE A 84 -17.38 -6.61 15.42
N ARG A 85 -17.65 -7.89 15.14
CA ARG A 85 -16.64 -8.82 14.59
C ARG A 85 -16.21 -8.42 13.17
N SER A 86 -17.14 -7.95 12.34
CA SER A 86 -16.84 -7.46 10.98
C SER A 86 -15.98 -6.18 11.02
N PHE A 87 -16.27 -5.27 11.94
CA PHE A 87 -15.48 -4.06 12.18
C PHE A 87 -14.06 -4.39 12.67
N LEU A 88 -13.94 -5.29 13.66
CA LEU A 88 -12.64 -5.76 14.16
C LEU A 88 -11.81 -6.51 13.10
N GLY A 89 -12.47 -7.21 12.18
CA GLY A 89 -11.81 -7.84 11.03
C GLY A 89 -11.21 -6.84 10.03
N LEU A 90 -11.87 -5.68 9.85
CA LEU A 90 -11.38 -4.55 9.06
C LEU A 90 -10.20 -3.85 9.74
N ASP A 91 -10.27 -3.78 11.07
CA ASP A 91 -9.33 -3.08 11.93
C ASP A 91 -7.99 -3.83 12.18
N GLY A 92 -7.96 -5.15 11.96
CA GLY A 92 -6.70 -5.91 11.95
C GLY A 92 -5.64 -5.36 10.98
N TYR A 93 -6.06 -4.69 9.90
CA TYR A 93 -5.19 -3.98 8.94
C TYR A 93 -4.79 -2.57 9.43
N CYS A 94 -5.68 -1.88 10.14
CA CYS A 94 -5.47 -0.53 10.68
C CYS A 94 -4.59 -0.53 11.95
N ARG A 95 -4.51 -1.64 12.68
CA ARG A 95 -3.76 -1.78 13.94
C ARG A 95 -2.28 -1.37 13.87
N ARG A 96 -1.64 -1.43 12.68
CA ARG A 96 -0.25 -0.99 12.48
C ARG A 96 -0.08 0.53 12.39
N PHE A 97 -1.17 1.29 12.30
CA PHE A 97 -1.17 2.73 12.02
C PHE A 97 -1.80 3.57 13.13
N PHE A 98 -2.38 2.94 14.16
CA PHE A 98 -2.89 3.61 15.36
C PHE A 98 -2.07 3.20 16.58
N GLU A 99 -1.15 4.08 17.01
CA GLU A 99 -0.51 3.93 18.31
C GLU A 99 -1.58 3.88 19.41
N GLY A 100 -1.52 2.88 20.29
CA GLY A 100 -2.50 2.72 21.38
C GLY A 100 -3.82 2.04 21.00
N PHE A 101 -3.95 1.46 19.80
CA PHE A 101 -5.18 0.77 19.38
C PHE A 101 -5.67 -0.28 20.40
N SER A 102 -4.74 -1.06 20.97
CA SER A 102 -5.04 -2.06 22.00
C SER A 102 -5.65 -1.49 23.29
N LEU A 103 -5.38 -0.22 23.61
CA LEU A 103 -5.96 0.48 24.77
C LEU A 103 -7.38 0.99 24.48
N ILE A 104 -7.68 1.36 23.23
CA ILE A 104 -8.98 1.89 22.82
C ILE A 104 -9.98 0.77 22.50
N ALA A 105 -9.49 -0.36 21.98
CA ALA A 105 -10.30 -1.55 21.64
C ALA A 105 -10.34 -2.60 22.77
N SER A 106 -9.85 -2.26 23.96
CA SER A 106 -10.12 -3.06 25.16
C SER A 106 -11.61 -2.93 25.54
N PRO A 107 -12.24 -3.99 26.07
CA PRO A 107 -13.67 -3.99 26.40
C PRO A 107 -14.04 -2.95 27.46
#